data_AF-A0A2N1D476-F1
#
_entry.id   AF-A0A2N1D476-F1
#
_cell.length_a   1.000
_cell.length_b   1.000
_cell.length_c   1.000
_cell.angle_alpha   90.00
_cell.angle_beta   90.00
_cell.angle_gamma   90.00
#
_symmetry.space_group_name_H-M   'P 1'
#
loop_
_entity.id
_entity.type
_entity.pdbx_description
1 polymer ?
#
loop_
_entity_poly.entity_id
_entity_poly.type
_entity_poly.pdbx_seq_one_letter_code
_entity_poly.pdbx_strand_id
1 'polypeptide(L)'
;MTDHPSNLLAFPSTARTGCSTVVSSSGPLAEAELRVEMIRGLLLQLTEDEGVQTLDLRARLLGYAAQELLHEMVVLYRRAFGAESARA
;
A
#
# COMPACT_ATOMS: atom_id res chain seq x y z
N MET A 1 36.84 -44.87 4.38
CA MET A 1 35.95 -43.99 3.58
C MET A 1 34.81 -43.63 4.51
N THR A 2 34.78 -42.42 5.05
CA THR A 2 33.78 -41.99 6.05
C THR A 2 32.70 -41.17 5.33
N ASP A 3 31.53 -41.78 5.17
CA ASP A 3 30.35 -41.13 4.62
C ASP A 3 29.86 -40.04 5.59
N HIS A 4 29.82 -38.80 5.10
CA HIS A 4 29.31 -37.65 5.85
C HIS A 4 27.81 -37.48 5.56
N PRO A 5 26.93 -37.39 6.57
CA PRO A 5 25.51 -37.12 6.34
C PRO A 5 25.32 -35.65 5.93
N SER A 6 24.85 -35.43 4.69
CA SER A 6 24.50 -34.09 4.20
C SER A 6 23.24 -33.57 4.91
N ASN A 7 23.40 -32.51 5.72
CA ASN A 7 22.31 -31.75 6.34
C ASN A 7 21.84 -30.62 5.41
N LEU A 8 21.31 -30.97 4.25
CA LEU A 8 20.64 -29.98 3.40
C LEU A 8 19.15 -29.97 3.73
N LEU A 9 18.71 -28.91 4.40
CA LEU A 9 17.29 -28.63 4.59
C LEU A 9 16.68 -28.27 3.22
N ALA A 10 15.58 -28.92 2.87
CA ALA A 10 14.85 -28.61 1.66
C ALA A 10 14.37 -27.14 1.69
N PHE A 11 14.52 -26.45 0.56
CA PHE A 11 13.95 -25.11 0.40
C PHE A 11 12.44 -25.16 0.66
N PRO A 12 11.87 -24.20 1.41
CA PRO A 12 10.45 -24.17 1.67
C PRO A 12 9.70 -23.94 0.36
N SER A 13 9.18 -25.03 -0.21
CA SER A 13 8.29 -24.99 -1.38
C SER A 13 6.91 -24.56 -0.90
N THR A 14 6.77 -23.27 -0.62
CA THR A 14 5.45 -22.69 -0.40
C THR A 14 4.82 -22.49 -1.77
N ALA A 15 4.15 -23.53 -2.25
CA ALA A 15 3.03 -23.31 -3.16
C ALA A 15 2.03 -22.46 -2.37
N ARG A 16 2.15 -21.14 -2.49
CA ARG A 16 1.29 -20.16 -1.86
C ARG A 16 -0.09 -20.41 -2.47
N THR A 17 -0.90 -21.24 -1.82
CA THR A 17 -2.34 -21.31 -2.07
C THR A 17 -2.81 -19.87 -2.05
N GLY A 18 -3.19 -19.38 -3.23
CA GLY A 18 -3.61 -18.01 -3.41
C GLY A 18 -4.66 -17.71 -2.35
N CYS A 19 -4.29 -16.83 -1.42
CA CYS A 19 -5.27 -16.21 -0.55
C CYS A 19 -6.19 -15.46 -1.53
N SER A 20 -7.29 -16.10 -1.92
CA SER A 20 -8.44 -15.39 -2.46
C SER A 20 -8.98 -14.64 -1.26
N THR A 21 -8.32 -13.52 -0.93
CA THR A 21 -9.00 -12.45 -0.22
C THR A 21 -10.20 -12.18 -1.08
N VAL A 22 -11.36 -12.66 -0.60
CA VAL A 22 -12.64 -12.09 -0.96
C VAL A 22 -12.51 -10.64 -0.51
N VAL A 23 -11.91 -9.81 -1.37
CA VAL A 23 -11.93 -8.38 -1.25
C VAL A 23 -13.41 -8.08 -1.44
N SER A 24 -14.14 -8.00 -0.32
CA SER A 24 -15.40 -7.28 -0.29
C SER A 24 -15.11 -5.99 -1.03
N SER A 25 -15.69 -5.83 -2.22
CA SER A 25 -15.38 -4.70 -3.08
C SER A 25 -15.84 -3.44 -2.35
N SER A 26 -14.91 -2.84 -1.60
CA SER A 26 -15.11 -1.57 -0.96
C SER A 26 -15.55 -0.60 -2.04
N GLY A 27 -16.65 0.12 -1.80
CA GLY A 27 -17.14 1.08 -2.77
C GLY A 27 -16.05 2.12 -3.09
N PRO A 28 -16.09 2.76 -4.28
CA PRO A 28 -15.08 3.74 -4.66
C PRO A 28 -14.90 4.85 -3.61
N LEU A 29 -15.96 5.23 -2.90
CA LEU A 29 -15.89 6.20 -1.80
C LEU A 29 -15.10 5.68 -0.59
N ALA A 30 -15.37 4.45 -0.14
CA ALA A 30 -14.69 3.86 1.01
C ALA A 30 -13.20 3.57 0.71
N GLU A 31 -12.85 3.24 -0.54
CA GLU A 31 -11.45 3.18 -0.97
C GLU A 31 -10.78 4.56 -0.98
N ALA A 32 -11.52 5.63 -1.35
CA ALA A 32 -11.00 7.00 -1.30
C ALA A 32 -10.71 7.44 0.16
N GLU A 33 -11.61 7.12 1.09
CA GLU A 33 -11.42 7.36 2.53
C GLU A 33 -10.18 6.63 3.07
N LEU A 34 -9.95 5.39 2.66
CA LEU A 34 -8.73 4.66 3.01
C LEU A 34 -7.47 5.40 2.55
N ARG A 35 -7.48 5.96 1.33
CA ARG A 35 -6.32 6.69 0.80
C ARG A 35 -6.08 8.01 1.55
N VAL A 36 -7.12 8.67 2.05
CA VAL A 36 -6.99 9.84 2.95
C VAL A 36 -6.20 9.46 4.20
N GLU A 37 -6.56 8.35 4.85
CA GLU A 37 -5.88 7.90 6.07
C GLU A 37 -4.42 7.54 5.82
N MET A 38 -4.12 6.90 4.68
CA MET A 38 -2.74 6.62 4.28
C MET A 38 -1.93 7.89 4.08
N ILE A 39 -2.48 8.88 3.36
CA ILE A 39 -1.84 10.19 3.17
C ILE A 39 -1.59 10.87 4.52
N ARG A 40 -2.58 10.85 5.42
CA ARG A 40 -2.44 11.40 6.77
C ARG A 40 -1.27 10.75 7.52
N GLY A 41 -1.11 9.44 7.42
CA GLY A 41 0.02 8.72 8.00
C GLY A 41 1.37 9.14 7.41
N LEU A 42 1.46 9.31 6.08
CA LEU A 42 2.68 9.79 5.43
C LEU A 42 3.05 11.22 5.84
N LEU A 43 2.05 12.10 5.98
CA LEU A 43 2.26 13.47 6.43
C LEU A 43 2.73 13.54 7.89
N LEU A 44 2.18 12.71 8.78
CA LEU A 44 2.67 12.60 10.15
C LEU A 44 4.15 12.16 10.19
N GLN A 45 4.52 11.18 9.37
CA GLN A 45 5.90 10.72 9.26
C GLN A 45 6.89 11.77 8.74
N LEU A 46 6.39 12.79 8.01
CA LEU A 46 7.17 13.95 7.58
C LEU A 46 7.37 14.96 8.71
N THR A 47 6.37 15.13 9.58
CA THR A 47 6.41 16.12 10.67
C THR A 47 7.10 15.62 11.94
N GLU A 48 7.20 14.30 12.14
CA GLU A 48 7.80 13.71 13.34
C GLU A 48 9.33 13.51 13.24
N ASP A 49 9.93 13.69 12.06
CA ASP A 49 11.36 13.45 11.83
C ASP A 49 12.17 14.77 11.88
N GLU A 50 12.88 15.02 12.98
CA GLU A 50 13.74 16.20 13.19
C GLU A 50 15.22 15.96 12.76
N GLY A 51 15.52 14.83 12.09
CA GLY A 51 16.89 14.37 11.77
C GLY A 51 17.52 14.98 10.50
N VAL A 52 18.40 15.98 10.68
CA VAL A 52 18.92 16.97 9.72
C VAL A 52 19.55 16.49 8.38
N GLN A 53 19.74 15.19 8.08
CA GLN A 53 20.38 14.79 6.79
C GLN A 53 19.72 13.66 5.98
N THR A 54 18.96 12.76 6.59
CA THR A 54 18.14 11.76 5.87
C THR A 54 16.78 12.31 5.43
N LEU A 55 16.43 13.49 5.96
CA LEU A 55 15.18 14.19 5.69
C LEU A 55 14.91 14.39 4.21
N ASP A 56 15.91 14.69 3.40
CA ASP A 56 15.66 15.10 2.02
C ASP A 56 15.20 13.93 1.12
N LEU A 57 15.86 12.77 1.18
CA LEU A 57 15.43 11.60 0.40
C LEU A 57 14.15 10.98 0.96
N ARG A 58 14.07 10.80 2.29
CA ARG A 58 12.88 10.26 2.93
C ARG A 58 11.66 11.13 2.65
N ALA A 59 11.79 12.45 2.78
CA ALA A 59 10.69 13.36 2.53
C ALA A 59 10.22 13.35 1.08
N ARG A 60 11.17 13.27 0.12
CA ARG A 60 10.82 13.11 -1.31
C ARG A 60 10.04 11.81 -1.55
N LEU A 61 10.49 10.69 -0.98
CA LEU A 61 9.80 9.40 -1.14
C LEU A 61 8.39 9.42 -0.54
N LEU A 62 8.23 9.96 0.67
CA LEU A 62 6.92 10.12 1.32
C LEU A 62 6.03 11.07 0.51
N GLY A 63 6.60 12.14 -0.05
CA GLY A 63 5.91 13.07 -0.94
C GLY A 63 5.40 12.41 -2.22
N TYR A 64 6.25 11.62 -2.89
CA TYR A 64 5.82 10.86 -4.08
C TYR A 64 4.72 9.86 -3.76
N ALA A 65 4.85 9.13 -2.65
CA ALA A 65 3.81 8.20 -2.21
C ALA A 65 2.48 8.91 -1.93
N ALA A 66 2.50 10.06 -1.25
CA ALA A 66 1.32 10.86 -1.00
C ALA A 66 0.69 11.40 -2.30
N GLN A 67 1.50 11.79 -3.27
CA GLN A 67 1.03 12.27 -4.58
C GLN A 67 0.30 11.18 -5.38
N GLU A 68 0.83 9.96 -5.40
CA GLU A 68 0.16 8.83 -6.07
C GLU A 68 -1.18 8.52 -5.39
N LEU A 69 -1.22 8.49 -4.06
CA LEU A 69 -2.46 8.28 -3.29
C LEU A 69 -3.50 9.37 -3.57
N LEU A 70 -3.08 10.64 -3.69
CA LEU A 70 -3.96 11.75 -4.07
C LEU A 70 -4.52 11.57 -5.48
N HIS A 71 -3.70 11.13 -6.45
CA HIS A 71 -4.18 10.86 -7.80
C HIS A 71 -5.23 9.75 -7.80
N GLU A 72 -4.98 8.66 -7.06
CA GLU A 72 -5.93 7.57 -6.90
C GLU A 72 -7.25 8.04 -6.26
N MET A 73 -7.19 8.86 -5.20
CA MET A 73 -8.38 9.47 -4.59
C MET A 73 -9.24 10.23 -5.59
N VAL A 74 -8.63 11.06 -6.46
CA VAL A 74 -9.39 11.84 -7.46
C VAL A 74 -10.10 10.91 -8.46
N VAL A 75 -9.46 9.80 -8.85
CA VAL A 75 -10.10 8.79 -9.71
C VAL A 75 -11.26 8.12 -8.97
N LEU A 76 -11.07 7.76 -7.70
CA LEU A 76 -12.07 7.11 -6.87
C LEU A 76 -13.29 7.99 -6.63
N TYR A 77 -13.11 9.27 -6.30
CA TYR A 77 -14.22 10.22 -6.16
C TYR A 77 -14.99 10.39 -7.45
N ARG A 78 -14.31 10.56 -8.60
CA ARG A 78 -14.99 10.64 -9.90
C ARG A 78 -15.82 9.40 -10.19
N ARG A 79 -15.33 8.21 -9.82
CA ARG A 79 -16.08 6.96 -9.98
C ARG A 79 -17.27 6.89 -9.03
N ALA A 80 -17.13 7.32 -7.79
CA ALA A 80 -18.21 7.34 -6.82
C ALA A 80 -19.36 8.23 -7.31
N PHE A 81 -19.07 9.48 -7.64
CA PHE A 81 -20.08 10.43 -8.09
C PHE A 81 -20.59 10.13 -9.50
N GLY A 82 -19.73 9.66 -10.42
CA GLY A 82 -20.13 9.24 -11.75
C GLY A 82 -21.10 8.05 -11.73
N ALA A 83 -20.85 7.08 -10.85
CA ALA A 83 -21.76 5.95 -10.65
C ALA A 83 -23.07 6.35 -9.98
N GLU A 84 -23.06 7.37 -9.12
CA GLU A 84 -24.25 7.93 -8.48
C GLU A 84 -25.16 8.62 -9.51
N SER A 85 -24.58 9.43 -10.41
CA SER A 85 -25.33 10.07 -11.51
C SER A 85 -25.88 9.09 -12.56
N ALA A 86 -25.31 7.90 -12.70
CA ALA A 86 -25.82 6.86 -13.61
C ALA A 86 -26.94 6.00 -12.99
N ARG A 87 -27.16 6.11 -11.67
CA ARG A 87 -28.21 5.39 -10.93
C ARG A 87 -29.46 6.24 -10.66
N ALA A 88 -29.38 7.56 -10.86
CA ALA A 88 -30.48 8.52 -10.76
C ALA A 88 -31.25 8.61 -12.08
#